data_AF-A0A4P9Z6Z0-F1
#
_entry.id   AF-A0A4P9Z6Z0-F1
#
_cell.length_a   1.000
_cell.length_b   1.000
_cell.length_c   1.000
_cell.angle_alpha   90.00
_cell.angle_beta   90.00
_cell.angle_gamma   90.00
#
_symmetry.space_group_name_H-M   'P 1'
#
loop_
_entity.id
_entity.type
_entity.pdbx_description
1 polymer ?
#
loop_
_entity_poly.entity_id
_entity_poly.type
_entity_poly.pdbx_seq_one_letter_code
_entity_poly.pdbx_strand_id
1 'polypeptide(L)'
;MIIPVRCFSCGKIVGDKWETYFSYLQDNVPEGEALDRLGLQRYCCRRMLLTHVDLIEKLLQYNGRWSRRCSGGYRPACLFT
;
A
#
# COMPACT_ATOMS: atom_id res chain seq x y z
N MET A 1 -1.03 -7.34 -1.04
CA MET A 1 -1.36 -6.77 -2.37
C MET A 1 -2.01 -5.44 -2.08
N ILE A 2 -1.75 -4.41 -2.89
CA ILE A 2 -2.17 -3.03 -2.60
C ILE A 2 -3.66 -2.90 -2.24
N ILE A 3 -3.97 -1.93 -1.38
CA ILE A 3 -5.32 -1.63 -0.90
C ILE A 3 -6.25 -1.31 -2.06
N PRO A 4 -7.49 -1.83 -2.05
CA PRO A 4 -8.46 -1.45 -3.06
C PRO A 4 -8.80 0.04 -2.93
N VAL A 5 -8.77 0.76 -4.05
CA VAL A 5 -9.08 2.22 -4.09
C VAL A 5 -10.48 2.51 -3.54
N ARG A 6 -11.45 1.63 -3.83
CA ARG A 6 -12.83 1.70 -3.32
C ARG A 6 -13.21 0.38 -2.64
N CYS A 7 -14.08 0.46 -1.64
CA CYS A 7 -14.65 -0.75 -1.03
C CYS A 7 -15.61 -1.48 -1.98
N PHE A 8 -15.47 -2.80 -2.07
CA PHE A 8 -16.27 -3.65 -2.97
C PHE A 8 -17.78 -3.60 -2.74
N SER A 9 -18.24 -3.29 -1.52
CA SER A 9 -19.68 -3.25 -1.22
C SER A 9 -20.25 -1.83 -1.18
N CYS A 10 -19.57 -0.90 -0.49
CA CYS A 10 -20.09 0.46 -0.28
C CYS A 10 -19.68 1.44 -1.40
N GLY A 11 -18.67 1.13 -2.20
CA GLY A 11 -18.12 2.05 -3.21
C GLY A 11 -17.42 3.29 -2.63
N LYS A 12 -17.37 3.45 -1.30
CA LYS A 12 -16.64 4.53 -0.62
C LYS A 12 -15.14 4.40 -0.93
N ILE A 13 -14.49 5.55 -1.07
CA ILE A 13 -13.04 5.64 -1.25
C ILE A 13 -12.38 5.26 0.08
N VAL A 14 -11.44 4.30 0.02
CA VAL A 14 -10.74 3.75 1.18
C VAL A 14 -9.21 3.86 1.02
N GLY A 15 -8.71 3.91 -0.22
CA GLY A 15 -7.26 3.94 -0.49
C GLY A 15 -6.53 5.16 0.10
N ASP A 16 -7.23 6.28 0.28
CA ASP A 16 -6.70 7.51 0.90
C ASP A 16 -6.44 7.38 2.41
N LYS A 17 -7.06 6.41 3.08
CA LYS A 17 -7.10 6.33 4.54
C LYS A 17 -6.03 5.44 5.16
N TRP A 18 -5.28 4.70 4.35
CA TRP A 18 -4.33 3.71 4.85
C TRP A 18 -3.18 4.34 5.62
N GLU A 19 -2.56 5.38 5.06
CA GLU A 19 -1.40 6.03 5.67
C GLU A 19 -1.77 6.59 7.05
N THR A 20 -2.94 7.22 7.15
CA THR A 20 -3.50 7.72 8.42
C THR A 20 -3.86 6.61 9.39
N TYR A 21 -4.33 5.46 8.90
CA TYR A 21 -4.61 4.30 9.75
C TYR A 21 -3.30 3.71 10.32
N PHE A 22 -2.28 3.59 9.47
CA PHE A 22 -0.97 3.08 9.85
C PHE A 22 -0.27 3.96 10.89
N SER A 23 -0.35 5.29 10.76
CA SER A 23 0.18 6.20 11.79
C SER A 23 -0.50 6.00 13.14
N TYR A 24 -1.83 5.79 13.18
CA TYR A 24 -2.52 5.50 14.43
C TYR A 24 -2.11 4.17 15.08
N LEU A 25 -1.79 3.15 14.26
CA LEU A 25 -1.26 1.89 14.78
C LEU A 25 0.15 2.05 15.35
N GLN A 26 1.00 2.89 14.73
CA GLN A 26 2.32 3.22 15.28
C GLN A 26 2.21 3.95 16.62
N ASP A 27 1.20 4.79 16.78
CA ASP A 27 0.89 5.51 18.03
C ASP A 27 0.23 4.61 19.11
N ASN A 28 0.10 3.30 18.87
CA ASN A 28 -0.56 2.32 19.76
C ASN A 28 -2.04 2.64 20.06
N VAL A 29 -2.74 3.30 19.13
CA VAL A 29 -4.20 3.50 19.24
C VAL A 29 -4.91 2.17 18.93
N PRO A 30 -5.93 1.78 19.71
CA PRO A 30 -6.70 0.56 19.41
C PRO A 30 -7.38 0.66 18.04
N GLU A 31 -7.43 -0.45 17.31
CA GLU A 31 -7.84 -0.48 15.90
C GLU A 31 -9.28 -0.02 15.70
N GLY A 32 -10.15 -0.31 16.68
CA GLY A 32 -11.53 0.14 16.68
C GLY A 32 -11.64 1.67 16.66
N GLU A 33 -10.96 2.34 17.59
CA GLU A 33 -10.98 3.81 17.67
C GLU A 33 -10.31 4.46 16.47
N ALA A 34 -9.23 3.88 15.95
CA ALA A 34 -8.58 4.38 14.75
C ALA A 34 -9.55 4.37 13.55
N LEU A 35 -10.34 3.30 13.37
CA LEU A 35 -11.34 3.21 12.31
C LEU A 35 -12.51 4.19 12.50
N ASP A 36 -12.88 4.48 13.74
CA ASP A 36 -13.89 5.48 14.09
C ASP A 36 -13.43 6.90 13.77
N ARG A 37 -12.18 7.25 14.11
CA ARG A 37 -11.56 8.55 13.78
C ARG A 37 -11.49 8.79 12.27
N LEU A 38 -11.31 7.74 11.47
CA LEU A 38 -11.33 7.79 10.00
C LEU A 38 -12.73 7.94 9.38
N GLY A 39 -13.79 7.96 10.19
CA GLY A 39 -15.17 8.11 9.73
C GLY A 39 -15.69 6.90 8.96
N LEU A 40 -15.25 5.69 9.31
CA LEU A 40 -15.70 4.44 8.72
C LEU A 40 -16.75 3.77 9.60
N GLN A 41 -18.01 4.19 9.50
CA GLN A 41 -19.07 3.60 10.32
C GLN A 41 -19.55 2.23 9.83
N ARG A 42 -19.51 1.97 8.51
CA ARG A 42 -19.99 0.71 7.94
C ARG A 42 -18.94 -0.40 8.04
N TYR A 43 -19.38 -1.59 8.45
CA TYR A 43 -18.52 -2.78 8.57
C TYR A 43 -17.84 -3.18 7.25
N CYS A 44 -18.51 -2.99 6.11
CA CYS A 44 -17.97 -3.36 4.80
C CYS A 44 -16.71 -2.57 4.43
N CYS A 45 -16.69 -1.28 4.75
CA CYS A 45 -15.54 -0.43 4.47
C CYS A 45 -14.41 -0.67 5.53
N ARG A 46 -14.75 -1.07 6.77
CA ARG A 46 -13.76 -1.47 7.81
C ARG A 46 -13.00 -2.75 7.45
N ARG A 47 -13.70 -3.75 6.89
CA ARG A 47 -13.08 -5.02 6.48
C ARG A 47 -11.90 -4.81 5.54
N MET A 48 -11.99 -3.81 4.65
CA MET A 48 -10.94 -3.53 3.67
C MET A 48 -9.61 -3.13 4.30
N LEU A 49 -9.63 -2.43 5.44
CA LEU A 49 -8.42 -2.02 6.17
C LEU A 49 -7.93 -3.11 7.11
N LEU A 50 -8.85 -3.76 7.84
CA LEU A 50 -8.50 -4.80 8.81
C LEU A 50 -7.84 -6.03 8.19
N THR A 51 -8.29 -6.46 7.00
CA THR A 51 -7.75 -7.66 6.34
C THR A 51 -6.64 -7.34 5.34
N HIS A 52 -6.23 -6.08 5.22
CA HIS A 52 -5.22 -5.71 4.25
C HIS A 52 -3.83 -6.12 4.72
N VAL A 53 -3.08 -6.77 3.84
CA VAL A 53 -1.68 -7.14 4.07
C VAL A 53 -0.85 -6.63 2.89
N ASP A 54 0.08 -5.72 3.19
CA ASP A 54 1.02 -5.14 2.23
C ASP A 54 2.12 -6.14 1.83
N LEU A 55 1.76 -7.06 0.95
CA LEU A 55 2.73 -8.00 0.35
C LEU A 55 3.64 -7.35 -0.71
N ILE A 56 3.42 -6.09 -1.08
CA ILE A 56 4.15 -5.45 -2.18
C ILE A 56 5.63 -5.20 -1.85
N GLU A 57 5.93 -4.83 -0.60
CA GLU A 57 7.30 -4.64 -0.11
C GLU A 57 8.13 -5.91 -0.23
N LYS A 58 7.51 -7.07 0.01
CA LYS A 58 8.15 -8.38 -0.10
C LYS A 58 8.33 -8.79 -1.55
N LEU A 59 7.38 -8.46 -2.44
CA LEU A 59 7.45 -8.81 -3.86
C LEU A 59 8.52 -8.02 -4.62
N LEU A 60 8.76 -6.75 -4.27
CA LEU A 60 9.80 -5.91 -4.89
C LEU A 60 11.21 -6.50 -4.77
N GLN A 61 11.45 -7.28 -3.71
CA GLN A 61 12.74 -7.91 -3.43
C GLN A 61 13.08 -9.08 -4.37
N TYR A 62 12.09 -9.63 -5.10
CA TYR A 62 12.26 -10.78 -5.98
C TYR A 62 12.53 -10.44 -7.46
N ASN A 63 12.77 -9.17 -7.81
CA ASN A 63 13.02 -8.77 -9.20
C ASN A 63 14.40 -9.27 -9.69
N GLY A 64 14.49 -10.57 -9.97
CA GLY A 64 15.73 -11.29 -10.24
C GLY A 64 16.12 -11.44 -11.71
N ARG A 65 15.61 -10.63 -12.66
CA ARG A 65 15.97 -10.81 -14.09
C ARG A 65 15.78 -9.63 -15.05
N TRP A 66 15.65 -8.40 -14.57
CA TRP A 66 15.53 -7.22 -15.45
C TRP A 66 16.83 -6.42 -15.61
N SER A 67 17.99 -7.08 -15.51
CA SER A 67 19.30 -6.49 -15.81
C SER A 67 19.78 -6.75 -17.25
N ARG A 68 18.87 -6.92 -18.23
CA ARG A 68 19.24 -6.95 -19.66
C ARG A 68 18.15 -6.39 -20.60
N ARG A 69 17.91 -5.08 -20.58
CA ARG A 69 17.75 -4.29 -21.83
C ARG A 69 17.83 -2.81 -21.51
N CYS A 70 18.97 -2.20 -21.86
CA CYS A 70 19.19 -0.77 -21.83
C CYS A 70 18.10 -0.02 -22.59
N SER A 71 17.50 1.00 -21.97
CA SER A 71 16.90 2.18 -22.61
C SER A 71 16.61 3.26 -21.56
N GLY A 72 17.48 4.26 -21.45
CA GLY A 72 17.21 5.51 -20.72
C GLY A 72 18.08 5.75 -19.49
N GLY A 73 19.36 6.04 -19.69
CA GLY A 73 20.18 6.63 -18.64
C GLY A 73 19.86 8.11 -18.45
N TYR A 74 19.99 8.58 -17.20
CA TYR A 74 21.04 9.58 -16.99
C TYR A 74 22.34 8.78 -16.85
N ARG A 75 23.18 8.86 -17.91
CA ARG A 75 24.46 8.14 -18.07
C ARG A 75 25.50 8.68 -17.07
N PRO A 76 26.57 7.92 -16.74
CA PRO A 76 27.74 7.82 -17.62
C PRO A 76 28.39 6.41 -17.72
N ALA A 77 29.17 6.22 -18.79
CA ALA A 77 30.06 5.10 -19.14
C ALA A 77 29.37 3.80 -19.65
N CYS A 78 29.53 3.31 -20.89
CA CYS A 78 30.62 3.43 -21.87
C CYS A 78 32.00 3.41 -21.21
N LEU A 79 32.52 2.22 -20.89
CA LEU A 79 33.92 1.82 -21.06
C LEU A 79 34.14 0.50 -20.30
N PHE A 80 34.23 -0.62 -21.01
CA PHE A 80 35.43 -1.47 -21.07
C PHE A 80 35.06 -2.78 -21.77
N THR A 81 35.57 -2.89 -23.01
CA THR A 81 35.67 -4.08 -23.89
C THR A 81 34.39 -4.73 -24.39
#